data_AF-A0A062IR71-F1
#
_entry.id   AF-A0A062IR71-F1
#
_cell.length_a   1.000
_cell.length_b   1.000
_cell.length_c   1.000
_cell.angle_alpha   90.00
_cell.angle_beta   90.00
_cell.angle_gamma   90.00
#
_symmetry.space_group_name_H-M   'P 1'
#
loop_
_entity.id
_entity.type
_entity.pdbx_description
1 polymer ?
#
loop_
_entity_poly.entity_id
_entity_poly.type
_entity_poly.pdbx_seq_one_letter_code
_entity_poly.pdbx_strand_id
1 'polypeptide(L)'
;MLVPFVFLTGCIFGQSSEVKRAEKLLNNFQCKNIETSEISTSSINSYYQQSLAVSKEKATSYVESYKNGEELFAMPLDEVVEQQYQLYKAACDSLGGVSAQP
;
A
#
# COMPACT_ATOMS: atom_id res chain seq x y z
N MET A 1 35.17 23.98 27.29
CA MET A 1 33.98 23.20 27.71
C MET A 1 33.29 22.71 26.44
N LEU A 2 33.36 21.42 26.14
CA LEU A 2 32.74 20.81 24.96
C LEU A 2 31.26 20.56 25.24
N VAL A 3 30.38 21.16 24.43
CA VAL A 3 28.92 20.95 24.50
C VAL A 3 28.60 19.62 23.82
N PRO A 4 27.96 18.65 24.50
CA PRO A 4 27.53 17.43 23.84
C PRO A 4 26.31 17.77 22.97
N PHE A 5 26.47 17.69 21.65
CA PHE A 5 25.33 17.59 20.74
C PHE A 5 24.63 16.25 21.02
N VAL A 6 23.62 16.28 21.87
CA VAL A 6 22.68 15.17 22.00
C VAL A 6 21.83 15.19 20.74
N PHE A 7 22.23 14.42 19.74
CA PHE A 7 21.33 14.04 18.66
C PHE A 7 20.22 13.20 19.29
N LEU A 8 19.07 13.82 19.54
CA LEU A 8 17.84 13.10 19.85
C LEU A 8 17.48 12.29 18.61
N THR A 9 17.94 11.04 18.52
CA THR A 9 17.44 10.06 17.54
C THR A 9 16.03 9.63 17.94
N GLY A 10 15.10 10.57 18.01
CA GLY A 10 13.68 10.28 18.01
C GLY A 10 13.31 9.96 16.57
N CYS A 11 13.21 8.68 16.21
CA CYS A 11 12.29 8.13 15.19
C CYS A 11 12.48 6.63 14.88
N ILE A 12 13.46 5.90 15.43
CA ILE A 12 13.61 4.46 15.12
C ILE A 12 12.42 3.62 15.65
N PHE A 13 11.85 4.01 16.80
CA PHE A 13 10.73 3.27 17.41
C PHE A 13 9.38 3.50 16.72
N GLY A 14 9.15 4.69 16.14
CA GLY A 14 7.93 5.02 15.39
C GLY A 14 7.88 4.27 14.05
N GLN A 15 9.01 4.30 13.34
CA GLN A 15 9.19 3.66 12.04
C GLN A 15 8.82 2.16 12.05
N SER A 16 9.22 1.42 13.09
CA SER A 16 8.89 0.00 13.23
C SER A 16 7.38 -0.26 13.39
N SER A 17 6.67 0.62 14.09
CA SER A 17 5.22 0.49 14.28
C SER A 17 4.43 0.84 13.01
N GLU A 18 4.86 1.87 12.28
CA GLU A 18 4.28 2.28 11.00
C GLU A 18 4.47 1.21 9.93
N VAL A 19 5.69 0.64 9.82
CA VAL A 19 5.96 -0.50 8.94
C VAL A 19 5.04 -1.67 9.24
N LYS A 20 4.86 -2.05 10.51
CA LYS A 20 3.97 -3.16 10.88
C LYS A 20 2.51 -2.90 10.49
N ARG A 21 2.02 -1.67 10.67
CA ARG A 21 0.65 -1.30 10.26
C ARG A 21 0.50 -1.35 8.75
N ALA A 22 1.48 -0.81 8.02
CA ALA A 22 1.51 -0.82 6.56
C ALA A 22 1.60 -2.24 5.99
N GLU A 23 2.48 -3.11 6.53
CA GLU A 23 2.58 -4.53 6.16
C GLU A 23 1.28 -5.29 6.45
N LYS A 24 0.64 -5.03 7.61
CA LYS A 24 -0.67 -5.61 7.93
C LYS A 24 -1.72 -5.22 6.89
N LEU A 25 -1.77 -3.95 6.50
CA LEU A 25 -2.69 -3.48 5.48
C LEU A 25 -2.37 -4.06 4.10
N LEU A 26 -1.09 -4.20 3.74
CA LEU A 26 -0.64 -4.78 2.48
C LEU A 26 -1.13 -6.23 2.31
N ASN A 27 -1.28 -6.98 3.40
CA ASN A 27 -1.86 -8.33 3.37
C ASN A 27 -3.32 -8.36 2.89
N ASN A 28 -4.05 -7.25 2.97
CA ASN A 28 -5.43 -7.12 2.50
C ASN A 28 -5.52 -6.89 0.98
N PHE A 29 -4.40 -6.69 0.27
CA PHE A 29 -4.37 -6.55 -1.20
C PHE A 29 -4.56 -7.91 -1.89
N GLN A 30 -5.74 -8.47 -1.67
CA GLN A 30 -6.20 -9.76 -2.17
C GLN A 30 -7.63 -9.62 -2.69
N CYS A 31 -7.74 -9.28 -3.96
CA CYS A 31 -8.99 -9.27 -4.68
C CYS A 31 -9.37 -10.70 -5.05
N LYS A 32 -10.51 -11.18 -4.55
CA LYS A 32 -11.01 -12.54 -4.71
C LYS A 32 -12.27 -12.53 -5.56
N ASN A 33 -12.65 -13.71 -6.06
CA ASN A 33 -13.85 -13.92 -6.88
C ASN A 33 -13.85 -13.10 -8.18
N ILE A 34 -12.66 -12.87 -8.73
CA ILE A 34 -12.52 -12.41 -10.11
C ILE A 34 -12.26 -13.64 -10.98
N GLU A 35 -13.23 -14.02 -11.80
CA GLU A 35 -12.99 -14.96 -12.89
C GLU A 35 -12.37 -14.21 -14.07
N THR A 36 -11.05 -14.15 -14.11
CA THR A 36 -10.30 -13.47 -15.18
C THR A 36 -10.58 -14.05 -16.57
N SER A 37 -11.04 -15.31 -16.66
CA SER A 37 -11.51 -15.95 -17.88
C SER A 37 -12.90 -15.48 -18.34
N GLU A 38 -13.73 -14.98 -17.43
CA GLU A 38 -15.10 -14.51 -17.70
C GLU A 38 -15.20 -12.98 -17.76
N ILE A 39 -14.14 -12.26 -17.37
CA ILE A 39 -14.03 -10.82 -17.58
C ILE A 39 -14.08 -10.54 -19.08
N SER A 40 -15.11 -9.81 -19.51
CA SER A 40 -15.19 -9.32 -20.89
C SER A 40 -13.95 -8.48 -21.22
N THR A 41 -13.37 -8.66 -22.42
CA THR A 41 -12.14 -8.00 -22.88
C THR A 41 -12.36 -6.53 -23.27
N SER A 42 -13.06 -5.79 -22.43
CA SER A 42 -13.26 -4.36 -22.58
C SER A 42 -12.05 -3.56 -22.08
N SER A 43 -11.81 -2.41 -22.70
CA SER A 43 -10.77 -1.45 -22.24
C SER A 43 -10.97 -1.01 -20.79
N ILE A 44 -12.23 -0.95 -20.33
CA ILE A 44 -12.60 -0.62 -18.96
C ILE A 44 -12.11 -1.72 -17.99
N ASN A 45 -12.34 -2.99 -18.32
CA ASN A 45 -11.86 -4.08 -17.47
C ASN A 45 -10.33 -4.17 -17.47
N SER A 46 -9.68 -3.97 -18.62
CA SER A 46 -8.22 -3.90 -18.67
C SER A 46 -7.66 -2.75 -17.81
N TYR A 47 -8.34 -1.60 -17.78
CA TYR A 47 -7.97 -0.49 -16.91
C TYR A 47 -8.04 -0.86 -15.42
N TYR A 48 -9.11 -1.52 -14.98
CA TYR A 48 -9.24 -1.93 -13.58
C TYR A 48 -8.26 -3.05 -13.20
N GLN A 49 -7.99 -3.99 -14.11
CA GLN A 49 -6.96 -5.02 -13.91
C GLN A 49 -5.57 -4.39 -13.75
N GLN A 50 -5.24 -3.41 -14.59
CA GLN A 50 -4.00 -2.65 -14.46
C GLN A 50 -3.97 -1.87 -13.14
N SER A 51 -5.10 -1.26 -12.75
CA SER A 51 -5.22 -0.50 -11.51
C SER A 51 -5.00 -1.38 -10.27
N LEU A 52 -5.49 -2.64 -10.27
CA LEU A 52 -5.19 -3.62 -9.22
C LEU A 52 -3.68 -3.91 -9.12
N ALA A 53 -3.03 -4.17 -10.24
CA ALA A 53 -1.60 -4.48 -10.28
C ALA A 53 -0.76 -3.29 -9.79
N VAL A 54 -1.00 -2.10 -10.36
CA VAL A 54 -0.22 -0.89 -10.08
C VAL A 54 -0.41 -0.40 -8.64
N SER A 55 -1.63 -0.42 -8.11
CA SER A 55 -1.87 0.03 -6.72
C SER A 55 -1.18 -0.89 -5.70
N LYS A 56 -1.20 -2.20 -5.92
CA LYS A 56 -0.48 -3.17 -5.08
C LYS A 56 1.04 -3.04 -5.20
N GLU A 57 1.55 -2.86 -6.42
CA GLU A 57 2.98 -2.66 -6.68
C GLU A 57 3.49 -1.41 -5.97
N LYS A 58 2.79 -0.28 -6.12
CA LYS A 58 3.12 0.98 -5.44
C LYS A 58 3.13 0.83 -3.92
N ALA A 59 2.08 0.24 -3.35
CA ALA A 59 2.00 0.01 -1.91
C ALA A 59 3.19 -0.83 -1.40
N THR A 60 3.54 -1.90 -2.11
CA THR A 60 4.71 -2.74 -1.80
C THR A 60 6.01 -1.93 -1.86
N SER A 61 6.21 -1.19 -2.94
CA SER A 61 7.41 -0.36 -3.15
C SER A 61 7.56 0.71 -2.07
N TYR A 62 6.48 1.34 -1.62
CA TYR A 62 6.54 2.35 -0.56
C TYR A 62 6.95 1.75 0.79
N VAL A 63 6.44 0.56 1.11
CA VAL A 63 6.86 -0.17 2.32
C VAL A 63 8.34 -0.53 2.24
N GLU A 64 8.83 -0.97 1.08
CA GLU A 64 10.24 -1.31 0.87
C GLU A 64 11.16 -0.08 0.97
N SER A 65 10.85 1.01 0.27
CA SER A 65 11.61 2.27 0.35
C SER A 65 11.66 2.78 1.80
N TYR A 66 10.54 2.78 2.51
CA TYR A 66 10.50 3.25 3.89
C TYR A 66 11.32 2.36 4.84
N LYS A 67 11.34 1.03 4.62
CA LYS A 67 12.22 0.10 5.36
C LYS A 67 13.70 0.33 5.06
N ASN A 68 14.03 0.85 3.88
CA ASN A 68 15.38 1.24 3.49
C ASN A 68 15.77 2.64 4.00
N GLY A 69 14.88 3.34 4.71
CA GLY A 69 15.11 4.69 5.22
C GLY A 69 14.79 5.80 4.21
N GLU A 70 14.11 5.47 3.12
CA GLU A 70 13.66 6.42 2.10
C GLU A 70 12.21 6.86 2.39
N GLU A 71 12.05 8.08 2.90
CA GLU A 71 10.74 8.70 3.08
C GLU A 71 10.35 9.46 1.80
N LEU A 72 9.52 8.83 0.96
CA LEU A 72 9.08 9.38 -0.32
C LEU A 72 7.96 10.43 -0.18
N PHE A 73 7.30 10.49 0.98
CA PHE A 73 6.12 11.31 1.22
C PHE A 73 6.20 11.99 2.59
N ALA A 74 5.66 13.20 2.71
CA ALA A 74 5.51 13.91 3.98
C ALA A 74 4.25 13.46 4.76
N MET A 75 3.96 12.16 4.74
CA MET A 75 2.77 11.52 5.30
C MET A 75 3.17 10.17 5.93
N PRO A 76 2.51 9.71 7.01
CA PRO A 76 2.75 8.39 7.59
C PRO A 76 2.64 7.26 6.55
N LEU A 77 3.53 6.28 6.64
CA LEU A 77 3.60 5.18 5.65
C LEU A 77 2.26 4.44 5.52
N ASP A 78 1.58 4.20 6.64
CA ASP A 78 0.31 3.48 6.65
C ASP A 78 -0.81 4.27 5.96
N GLU A 79 -0.82 5.60 6.05
CA GLU A 79 -1.79 6.44 5.31
C GLU A 79 -1.54 6.41 3.80
N VAL A 80 -0.28 6.37 3.36
CA VAL A 80 0.05 6.25 1.93
C VAL A 80 -0.38 4.88 1.39
N VAL A 81 -0.15 3.81 2.15
CA VAL A 81 -0.61 2.45 1.79
C VAL A 81 -2.13 2.36 1.80
N GLU A 82 -2.82 3.01 2.75
CA GLU A 82 -4.28 3.14 2.79
C GLU A 82 -4.82 3.78 1.51
N GLN A 83 -4.21 4.85 1.03
CA GLN A 83 -4.65 5.47 -0.23
C GLN A 83 -4.52 4.51 -1.42
N GLN A 84 -3.41 3.77 -1.53
CA GLN A 84 -3.28 2.73 -2.57
C GLN A 84 -4.30 1.60 -2.40
N TYR A 85 -4.62 1.25 -1.15
CA TYR A 85 -5.61 0.22 -0.86
C TYR A 85 -7.02 0.63 -1.27
N GLN A 86 -7.40 1.90 -1.11
CA GLN A 86 -8.70 2.40 -1.59
C GLN A 86 -8.80 2.32 -3.12
N LEU A 87 -7.73 2.65 -3.84
CA LEU A 87 -7.67 2.49 -5.31
C LEU A 87 -7.77 1.01 -5.71
N TYR A 88 -7.04 0.14 -5.01
CA TYR A 88 -7.09 -1.31 -5.20
C TYR A 88 -8.51 -1.85 -5.02
N LYS A 89 -9.18 -1.45 -3.93
CA LYS A 89 -10.55 -1.88 -3.62
C LYS A 89 -11.54 -1.41 -4.68
N ALA A 90 -11.50 -0.14 -5.06
CA ALA A 90 -12.38 0.38 -6.10
C ALA A 90 -12.22 -0.38 -7.44
N ALA A 91 -10.98 -0.73 -7.81
CA ALA A 91 -10.71 -1.54 -8.99
C ALA A 91 -11.20 -2.99 -8.83
N CYS A 92 -11.03 -3.58 -7.65
CA CYS A 92 -11.53 -4.92 -7.31
C CYS A 92 -13.05 -5.00 -7.44
N ASP A 93 -13.75 -4.06 -6.80
CA ASP A 93 -15.21 -3.97 -6.81
C ASP A 93 -15.74 -3.75 -8.24
N SER A 94 -15.05 -2.93 -9.05
CA SER A 94 -15.41 -2.67 -10.45
C SER A 94 -15.27 -3.90 -11.36
N LEU A 95 -14.42 -4.85 -10.98
CA LEU A 95 -14.23 -6.12 -11.68
C LEU A 95 -15.19 -7.22 -11.17
N GLY A 96 -16.10 -6.89 -10.26
CA GLY A 96 -17.01 -7.85 -9.63
C GLY A 96 -16.35 -8.70 -8.55
N GLY A 97 -15.10 -8.40 -8.19
CA GLY A 97 -14.44 -9.03 -7.07
C GLY A 97 -15.03 -8.52 -5.76
N VAL A 98 -15.23 -9.42 -4.80
CA VAL A 98 -15.51 -8.99 -3.42
C VAL A 98 -14.18 -8.91 -2.68
N SER A 99 -13.79 -7.69 -2.33
CA SER A 99 -12.73 -7.49 -1.35
C SER A 99 -13.19 -8.14 -0.05
N ALA A 100 -12.43 -9.12 0.45
CA ALA A 100 -12.67 -9.64 1.78
C ALA A 100 -12.41 -8.49 2.77
N GLN A 101 -13.46 -7.82 3.24
CA GLN A 101 -13.40 -6.85 4.32
C GLN A 101 -14.57 -7.07 5.28
N PRO A 102 -14.37 -7.00 6.61
CA PRO A 102 -13.17 -7.29 7.42
C PRO A 102 -13.05 -8.77 7.84
#